data_AF-A0A1Y4NS62-F1
#
_entry.id   AF-A0A1Y4NS62-F1
#
_cell.length_a   1.000
_cell.length_b   1.000
_cell.length_c   1.000
_cell.angle_alpha   90.00
_cell.angle_beta   90.00
_cell.angle_gamma   90.00
#
_symmetry.space_group_name_H-M   'P 1'
#
loop_
_entity.id
_entity.type
_entity.pdbx_description
1 polymer ?
#
loop_
_entity_poly.entity_id
_entity_poly.type
_entity_poly.pdbx_seq_one_letter_code
_entity_poly.pdbx_strand_id
1 'polypeptide(L)'
;MNEMELLYCDLQRKKAEAESRLLEYRKRLDDISGQKQSITIKKIHGDLYYYSQYRRDGKIKSRYLGPVSPGSIAEEERKQMEIESLTDEIRELQWNIESLERMTEYLQKRRKKEKIVDSLLFEVYWKDEITARVYARGSDVIISRFTDNPGKQLFAEKKMTRYQLGRIFELRCWEKDRPDINEILEYLGLDEYNPYEIVKKTHGVSCNDYIWFRFPGEKITSKDVLVR
;
A
#
# COMPACT_ATOMS: atom_id res chain seq x y z
N MET A 1 9.22 20.07 7.44
CA MET A 1 8.30 19.07 6.86
C MET A 1 9.09 18.26 5.87
N ASN A 2 9.09 16.94 5.97
CA ASN A 2 9.82 16.07 5.03
C ASN A 2 9.15 16.15 3.64
N GLU A 3 9.91 16.06 2.54
CA GLU A 3 9.40 16.10 1.16
C GLU A 3 8.30 15.04 0.93
N MET A 4 8.48 13.87 1.54
CA MET A 4 7.50 12.78 1.55
C MET A 4 6.21 13.10 2.30
N GLU A 5 6.31 13.95 3.33
CA GLU A 5 5.18 14.36 4.16
C GLU A 5 4.35 15.43 3.44
N LEU A 6 5.02 16.33 2.70
CA LEU A 6 4.38 17.28 1.79
C LEU A 6 3.62 16.56 0.68
N LEU A 7 4.24 15.56 0.04
CA LEU A 7 3.61 14.75 -1.00
C LEU A 7 2.38 14.00 -0.48
N TYR A 8 2.48 13.39 0.70
CA TYR A 8 1.36 12.69 1.33
C TYR A 8 0.18 13.64 1.60
N CYS A 9 0.44 14.81 2.16
CA CYS A 9 -0.58 15.83 2.41
C CYS A 9 -1.22 16.32 1.11
N ASP A 10 -0.45 16.52 0.04
CA ASP A 10 -0.98 16.91 -1.27
C ASP A 10 -1.91 15.83 -1.87
N LEU A 11 -1.52 14.56 -1.81
CA LEU A 11 -2.34 13.44 -2.28
C LEU A 11 -3.65 13.33 -1.49
N GLN A 12 -3.59 13.48 -0.17
CA GLN A 12 -4.80 13.49 0.68
C GLN A 12 -5.73 14.64 0.33
N ARG A 13 -5.18 15.84 0.11
CA ARG A 13 -5.96 17.01 -0.32
C ARG A 13 -6.65 16.74 -1.67
N LYS A 14 -5.90 16.28 -2.67
CA LYS A 14 -6.43 15.96 -4.01
C LYS A 14 -7.52 14.90 -3.94
N LYS A 15 -7.35 13.88 -3.09
CA LYS A 15 -8.37 12.86 -2.86
C LYS A 15 -9.65 13.47 -2.28
N ALA A 16 -9.54 14.27 -1.22
CA ALA A 16 -10.68 14.92 -0.60
C ALA A 16 -11.43 15.86 -1.58
N GLU A 17 -10.69 16.60 -2.42
CA GLU A 17 -11.28 17.44 -3.48
C GLU A 17 -12.04 16.59 -4.51
N ALA A 18 -11.47 15.46 -4.95
CA ALA A 18 -12.12 14.55 -5.89
C ALA A 18 -13.37 13.88 -5.28
N GLU A 19 -13.32 13.47 -4.01
CA GLU A 19 -14.47 12.91 -3.29
C GLU A 19 -15.61 13.92 -3.12
N SER A 20 -15.27 15.18 -2.82
CA SER A 20 -16.25 16.26 -2.72
C SER A 20 -16.97 16.49 -4.06
N ARG A 21 -16.21 16.57 -5.17
CA ARG A 21 -16.77 16.69 -6.53
C ARG A 21 -17.62 15.48 -6.90
N LEU A 22 -17.17 14.27 -6.57
CA LEU A 22 -17.91 13.04 -6.83
C LEU A 22 -19.27 13.06 -6.12
N LEU A 23 -19.31 13.53 -4.87
CA LEU A 23 -20.55 13.67 -4.10
C LEU A 23 -21.49 14.70 -4.74
N GLU A 24 -20.97 15.86 -5.13
CA GLU A 24 -21.73 16.91 -5.81
C GLU A 24 -22.35 16.38 -7.12
N TYR A 25 -21.56 15.71 -7.95
CA TYR A 25 -22.00 15.19 -9.23
C TYR A 25 -23.01 14.06 -9.09
N ARG A 26 -22.84 13.19 -8.10
CA ARG A 26 -23.83 12.15 -7.78
C ARG A 26 -25.15 12.78 -7.35
N LYS A 27 -25.12 13.81 -6.50
CA LYS A 27 -26.34 14.51 -6.09
C LYS A 27 -27.03 15.19 -7.27
N ARG A 28 -26.27 15.89 -8.12
CA ARG A 28 -26.80 16.51 -9.34
C ARG A 28 -27.36 15.46 -10.30
N LEU A 29 -26.69 14.31 -10.44
CA LEU A 29 -27.17 13.19 -11.22
C LEU A 29 -28.48 12.65 -10.63
N ASP A 30 -28.60 12.46 -9.32
CA ASP A 30 -29.84 12.00 -8.68
C ASP A 30 -30.99 13.00 -8.83
N ASP A 31 -30.71 14.30 -8.76
CA ASP A 31 -31.71 15.36 -8.95
C ASP A 31 -32.27 15.39 -10.39
N ILE A 32 -31.43 15.10 -11.38
CA ILE A 32 -31.80 15.11 -12.82
C ILE A 32 -32.29 13.74 -13.29
N SER A 33 -31.69 12.66 -12.78
CA SER A 33 -31.99 11.29 -13.13
C SER A 33 -33.20 10.79 -12.35
N GLY A 34 -34.38 10.97 -12.97
CA GLY A 34 -35.53 10.14 -12.62
C GLY A 34 -35.33 8.68 -13.06
N GLN A 35 -36.42 7.97 -13.37
CA GLN A 35 -36.29 6.66 -14.05
C GLN A 35 -35.51 6.82 -15.36
N LYS A 36 -34.58 5.91 -15.67
CA LYS A 36 -33.84 5.88 -16.93
C LYS A 36 -34.82 5.83 -18.11
N GLN A 37 -34.86 6.89 -18.91
CA GLN A 37 -35.76 7.00 -20.08
C GLN A 37 -34.95 7.10 -21.37
N SER A 38 -35.46 6.52 -22.45
CA SER A 38 -34.96 6.73 -23.81
C SER A 38 -35.98 7.48 -24.64
N ILE A 39 -35.53 8.43 -25.46
CA ILE A 39 -36.40 9.13 -26.41
C ILE A 39 -36.57 8.24 -27.66
N THR A 40 -37.79 8.14 -28.17
CA THR A 40 -38.12 7.34 -29.35
C THR A 40 -39.17 8.06 -30.19
N ILE A 41 -39.08 7.93 -31.51
CA ILE A 41 -40.06 8.48 -32.44
C ILE A 41 -41.06 7.38 -32.82
N LYS A 42 -42.36 7.69 -32.80
CA LYS A 42 -43.42 6.79 -33.29
C LYS A 42 -44.22 7.48 -34.39
N LYS A 43 -44.60 6.71 -35.42
CA LYS A 43 -45.46 7.16 -36.52
C LYS A 43 -46.90 6.77 -36.23
N ILE A 44 -47.81 7.74 -36.23
CA ILE A 44 -49.24 7.53 -35.95
C ILE A 44 -50.03 8.29 -37.01
N HIS A 45 -50.88 7.59 -37.78
CA HIS A 45 -51.71 8.16 -38.85
C HIS A 45 -50.98 9.02 -39.90
N GLY A 46 -49.67 8.79 -40.11
CA GLY A 46 -48.86 9.54 -41.07
C GLY A 46 -47.88 10.51 -40.42
N ASP A 47 -48.21 11.00 -39.22
CA ASP A 47 -47.43 11.99 -38.48
C ASP A 47 -46.44 11.35 -37.50
N LEU A 48 -45.36 12.07 -37.18
CA LEU A 48 -44.29 11.63 -36.30
C LEU A 48 -44.36 12.34 -34.95
N TYR A 49 -44.17 11.58 -33.86
CA TYR A 49 -44.22 12.08 -32.49
C TYR A 49 -43.10 11.54 -31.63
N TYR A 50 -42.56 12.38 -30.75
CA TYR A 50 -41.59 12.02 -29.72
C TYR A 50 -42.28 11.38 -28.50
N TYR A 51 -41.69 10.31 -27.99
CA TYR A 51 -42.08 9.62 -26.76
C TYR A 51 -40.86 9.38 -25.88
N SER A 52 -41.00 9.54 -24.56
CA SER A 52 -40.03 8.99 -23.60
C SER A 52 -40.46 7.59 -23.18
N GLN A 53 -39.53 6.64 -23.20
CA GLN A 53 -39.77 5.24 -22.83
C GLN A 53 -38.99 4.88 -21.59
N TYR A 54 -39.63 4.23 -20.62
CA TYR A 54 -38.97 3.75 -19.41
C TYR A 54 -39.50 2.35 -19.06
N ARG A 55 -38.68 1.56 -18.37
CA ARG A 55 -39.11 0.25 -17.85
C ARG A 55 -39.67 0.40 -16.44
N ARG A 56 -40.84 -0.19 -16.19
CA ARG A 56 -41.44 -0.34 -14.87
C ARG A 56 -42.11 -1.72 -14.81
N ASP A 57 -41.82 -2.50 -13.78
CA ASP A 57 -42.37 -3.85 -13.56
C ASP A 57 -42.21 -4.79 -14.78
N GLY A 58 -41.03 -4.77 -15.42
CA GLY A 58 -40.72 -5.58 -16.60
C GLY A 58 -41.42 -5.15 -17.91
N LYS A 59 -42.28 -4.12 -17.87
CA LYS A 59 -42.99 -3.59 -19.06
C LYS A 59 -42.43 -2.25 -19.50
N ILE A 60 -42.42 -2.02 -20.81
CA ILE A 60 -42.07 -0.72 -21.40
C ILE A 60 -43.30 0.19 -21.29
N LYS A 61 -43.14 1.33 -20.63
CA LYS A 61 -44.10 2.41 -20.60
C LYS A 61 -43.62 3.52 -21.52
N SER A 62 -44.54 4.15 -22.25
CA SER A 62 -44.23 5.29 -23.12
C SER A 62 -45.03 6.49 -22.67
N ARG A 63 -44.40 7.66 -22.59
CA ARG A 63 -45.02 8.96 -22.32
C ARG A 63 -44.84 9.85 -23.55
N TYR A 64 -45.93 10.46 -24.01
CA TYR A 64 -45.90 11.41 -25.12
C TYR A 64 -45.14 12.68 -24.74
N LEU A 65 -44.28 13.16 -25.64
CA LEU A 65 -43.50 14.40 -25.45
C LEU A 65 -43.97 15.52 -26.38
N GLY A 66 -44.29 15.22 -27.64
CA GLY A 66 -44.72 16.23 -28.61
C GLY A 66 -44.66 15.75 -30.07
N PRO A 67 -45.16 16.56 -31.03
CA PRO A 67 -44.94 16.33 -32.44
C PRO A 67 -43.46 16.52 -32.81
N VAL A 68 -42.99 15.78 -33.82
CA VAL A 68 -41.61 15.93 -34.30
C VAL A 68 -41.47 17.25 -35.05
N SER A 69 -40.80 18.21 -34.41
CA SER A 69 -40.35 19.45 -35.03
C SER A 69 -39.02 19.91 -34.42
N PRO A 70 -38.22 20.74 -35.11
CA PRO A 70 -36.98 21.27 -34.57
C PRO A 70 -37.18 21.95 -33.22
N GLY A 71 -36.44 21.52 -32.20
CA GLY A 71 -36.47 22.11 -30.85
C GLY A 71 -37.65 21.69 -29.95
N SER A 72 -38.59 20.88 -30.45
CA SER A 72 -39.78 20.44 -29.69
C SER A 72 -39.48 19.67 -28.40
N ILE A 73 -38.31 19.03 -28.32
CA ILE A 73 -37.84 18.26 -27.15
C ILE A 73 -36.45 18.70 -26.67
N ALA A 74 -36.05 19.94 -26.99
CA ALA A 74 -34.69 20.42 -26.70
C ALA A 74 -34.34 20.40 -25.21
N GLU A 75 -35.34 20.50 -24.32
CA GLU A 75 -35.11 20.41 -22.88
C GLU A 75 -34.79 18.97 -22.45
N GLU A 76 -35.51 17.98 -22.97
CA GLU A 76 -35.25 16.55 -22.73
C GLU A 76 -33.90 16.11 -23.30
N GLU A 77 -33.54 16.59 -24.49
CA GLU A 77 -32.24 16.31 -25.11
C GLU A 77 -31.09 16.89 -24.27
N ARG A 78 -31.23 18.13 -23.78
CA ARG A 78 -30.25 18.73 -22.87
C ARG A 78 -30.08 17.93 -21.57
N LYS A 79 -31.19 17.49 -20.97
CA LYS A 79 -31.16 16.64 -19.76
C LYS A 79 -30.44 15.31 -20.02
N GLN A 80 -30.69 14.70 -21.18
CA GLN A 80 -30.05 13.43 -21.53
C GLN A 80 -28.54 13.61 -21.75
N MET A 81 -28.12 14.69 -22.42
CA MET A 81 -26.71 15.03 -22.58
C MET A 81 -26.03 15.32 -21.23
N GLU A 82 -26.70 16.04 -20.34
CA GLU A 82 -26.17 16.35 -19.01
C GLU A 82 -26.00 15.09 -18.15
N ILE A 83 -26.97 14.16 -18.17
CA ILE A 83 -26.86 12.86 -17.51
C ILE A 83 -25.66 12.08 -18.03
N GLU A 84 -25.45 12.06 -19.35
CA GLU A 84 -24.33 11.35 -19.98
C GLU A 84 -22.98 11.95 -19.56
N SER A 85 -22.84 13.28 -19.66
CA SER A 85 -21.65 14.01 -19.20
C SER A 85 -21.33 13.74 -17.73
N LEU A 86 -22.33 13.89 -16.84
CA LEU A 86 -22.15 13.65 -15.41
C LEU A 86 -21.78 12.19 -15.12
N THR A 87 -22.34 11.24 -15.88
CA THR A 87 -22.02 9.82 -15.70
C THR A 87 -20.56 9.53 -16.04
N ASP A 88 -20.05 10.13 -17.11
CA ASP A 88 -18.66 9.96 -17.51
C ASP A 88 -17.69 10.68 -16.56
N GLU A 89 -18.03 11.90 -16.12
CA GLU A 89 -17.26 12.62 -15.10
C GLU A 89 -17.20 11.86 -13.77
N ILE A 90 -18.31 11.24 -13.33
CA ILE A 90 -18.35 10.39 -12.15
C ILE A 90 -17.40 9.19 -12.29
N ARG A 91 -17.40 8.52 -13.46
CA ARG A 91 -16.50 7.38 -13.71
C ARG A 91 -15.04 7.80 -13.66
N GLU A 92 -14.71 8.93 -14.26
CA GLU A 92 -13.34 9.47 -14.26
C GLU A 92 -12.89 9.82 -12.83
N LEU A 93 -13.74 10.48 -12.05
CA LEU A 93 -13.46 10.80 -10.64
C LEU A 93 -13.26 9.54 -9.81
N GLN A 94 -14.07 8.50 -10.01
CA GLN A 94 -13.88 7.21 -9.33
C GLN A 94 -12.51 6.59 -9.64
N TRP A 95 -12.10 6.60 -10.91
CA TRP A 95 -10.79 6.09 -11.31
C TRP A 95 -9.64 6.90 -10.70
N ASN A 96 -9.78 8.23 -10.68
CA ASN A 96 -8.80 9.12 -10.07
C ASN A 96 -8.65 8.88 -8.56
N ILE A 97 -9.77 8.70 -7.84
CA ILE A 97 -9.76 8.39 -6.41
C ILE A 97 -9.05 7.05 -6.16
N GLU A 98 -9.38 6.01 -6.92
CA GLU A 98 -8.74 4.69 -6.78
C GLU A 98 -7.22 4.77 -7.03
N SER A 99 -6.81 5.51 -8.05
CA SER A 99 -5.39 5.74 -8.36
C SER A 99 -4.66 6.47 -7.22
N LEU A 100 -5.29 7.51 -6.65
CA LEU A 100 -4.77 8.25 -5.50
C LEU A 100 -4.66 7.37 -4.25
N GLU A 101 -5.63 6.49 -4.00
CA GLU A 101 -5.60 5.54 -2.89
C GLU A 101 -4.41 4.58 -3.00
N ARG A 102 -4.20 3.97 -4.18
CA ARG A 102 -3.05 3.09 -4.43
C ARG A 102 -1.72 3.80 -4.20
N MET A 103 -1.60 5.05 -4.67
CA MET A 103 -0.40 5.87 -4.44
C MET A 103 -0.19 6.12 -2.95
N THR A 104 -1.26 6.45 -2.23
CA THR A 104 -1.22 6.71 -0.78
C THR A 104 -0.79 5.47 -0.01
N GLU A 105 -1.36 4.31 -0.32
CA GLU A 105 -1.00 3.02 0.30
C GLU A 105 0.48 2.67 0.08
N TYR A 106 0.99 2.89 -1.14
CA TYR A 106 2.40 2.69 -1.45
C TYR A 106 3.31 3.54 -0.55
N LEU A 107 3.00 4.84 -0.41
CA LEU A 107 3.78 5.73 0.45
C LEU A 107 3.70 5.31 1.93
N GLN A 108 2.53 4.87 2.40
CA GLN A 108 2.39 4.35 3.76
C GLN A 108 3.20 3.07 4.00
N LYS A 109 3.20 2.13 3.04
CA LYS A 109 4.02 0.91 3.10
C LYS A 109 5.50 1.26 3.14
N ARG A 110 5.96 2.16 2.26
CA ARG A 110 7.34 2.63 2.24
C ARG A 110 7.75 3.30 3.55
N ARG A 111 6.90 4.18 4.09
CA ARG A 111 7.11 4.83 5.40
C ARG A 111 7.17 3.82 6.55
N LYS A 112 6.34 2.76 6.53
CA LYS A 112 6.40 1.68 7.53
C LYS A 112 7.73 0.90 7.41
N LYS A 113 8.18 0.58 6.19
CA LYS A 113 9.48 -0.06 5.95
C LYS A 113 10.62 0.83 6.48
N GLU A 114 10.61 2.13 6.18
CA GLU A 114 11.58 3.10 6.69
C GLU A 114 11.55 3.21 8.24
N LYS A 115 10.37 3.24 8.87
CA LYS A 115 10.23 3.28 10.33
C LYS A 115 10.73 2.02 11.05
N ILE A 116 10.46 0.83 10.50
CA ILE A 116 10.97 -0.44 11.05
C ILE A 116 12.50 -0.47 10.97
N VAL A 117 13.03 0.05 9.86
CA VAL A 117 14.47 0.19 9.67
C VAL A 117 15.04 1.25 10.63
N ASP A 118 14.25 2.24 11.08
CA ASP A 118 14.75 3.42 11.79
C ASP A 118 15.13 3.24 13.26
N SER A 119 14.65 2.23 13.96
CA SER A 119 15.08 1.94 15.33
C SER A 119 15.25 0.43 15.55
N LEU A 120 16.47 -0.05 15.34
CA LEU A 120 16.83 -1.43 15.60
C LEU A 120 17.53 -1.53 16.95
N LEU A 121 16.99 -2.36 17.84
CA LEU A 121 17.59 -2.68 19.13
C LEU A 121 17.71 -4.19 19.24
N PHE A 122 18.90 -4.69 19.54
CA PHE A 122 19.13 -6.11 19.83
C PHE A 122 20.35 -6.27 20.72
N GLU A 123 20.50 -7.48 21.26
CA GLU A 123 21.62 -7.86 22.11
C GLU A 123 22.39 -9.00 21.44
N VAL A 124 23.68 -9.07 21.73
CA VAL A 124 24.57 -10.11 21.21
C VAL A 124 25.04 -10.93 22.37
N TYR A 125 24.94 -12.24 22.21
CA TYR A 125 25.30 -13.23 23.20
C TYR A 125 26.38 -14.15 22.67
N TRP A 126 27.26 -14.57 23.56
CA TRP A 126 28.12 -15.72 23.39
C TRP A 126 27.64 -16.80 24.37
N LYS A 127 27.06 -17.89 23.87
CA LYS A 127 26.27 -18.80 24.71
C LYS A 127 25.24 -17.99 25.52
N ASP A 128 25.24 -18.07 26.84
CA ASP A 128 24.32 -17.29 27.70
C ASP A 128 24.95 -15.99 28.26
N GLU A 129 26.16 -15.63 27.82
CA GLU A 129 26.88 -14.42 28.26
C GLU A 129 26.61 -13.26 27.28
N ILE A 130 26.09 -12.14 27.78
CA ILE A 130 25.90 -10.94 26.96
C ILE A 130 27.25 -10.30 26.63
N THR A 131 27.53 -10.06 25.34
CA THR A 131 28.80 -9.49 24.88
C THR A 131 28.65 -8.05 24.39
N ALA A 132 27.51 -7.72 23.78
CA ALA A 132 27.22 -6.37 23.34
C ALA A 132 25.71 -6.08 23.29
N ARG A 133 25.35 -4.80 23.33
CA ARG A 133 24.01 -4.30 23.02
C ARG A 133 24.11 -3.28 21.90
N VAL A 134 23.25 -3.42 20.90
CA VAL A 134 23.30 -2.61 19.67
C VAL A 134 22.02 -1.81 19.55
N TYR A 135 22.20 -0.51 19.30
CA TYR A 135 21.11 0.42 19.04
C TYR A 135 21.40 1.19 17.75
N ALA A 136 20.61 0.95 16.71
CA ALA A 136 20.68 1.69 15.47
C ALA A 136 19.54 2.70 15.37
N ARG A 137 19.88 3.97 15.13
CA ARG A 137 18.92 5.06 14.93
C ARG A 137 19.35 5.92 13.74
N GLY A 138 18.49 6.03 12.72
CA GLY A 138 18.88 6.66 11.45
C GLY A 138 20.14 6.01 10.85
N SER A 139 21.07 6.79 10.31
CA SER A 139 22.30 6.22 9.70
C SER A 139 23.30 5.62 10.70
N ASP A 140 23.19 5.98 11.98
CA ASP A 140 24.17 5.67 13.02
C ASP A 140 23.78 4.42 13.83
N VAL A 141 24.78 3.57 14.08
CA VAL A 141 24.69 2.40 14.95
C VAL A 141 25.63 2.61 16.14
N ILE A 142 25.08 2.54 17.35
CA ILE A 142 25.82 2.65 18.61
C ILE A 142 25.88 1.27 19.26
N ILE A 143 27.06 0.88 19.70
CA ILE A 143 27.35 -0.44 20.26
C ILE A 143 27.91 -0.27 21.67
N SER A 144 27.19 -0.79 22.66
CA SER A 144 27.64 -0.92 24.03
C SER A 144 28.29 -2.29 24.21
N ARG A 145 29.63 -2.33 24.30
CA ARG A 145 30.42 -3.55 24.49
C ARG A 145 30.54 -3.87 25.99
N PHE A 146 30.40 -5.15 26.34
CA PHE A 146 30.54 -5.67 27.72
C PHE A 146 31.70 -6.65 27.89
N THR A 147 32.42 -6.97 26.81
CA THR A 147 33.61 -7.81 26.83
C THR A 147 34.71 -7.22 25.95
N ASP A 148 35.97 -7.46 26.31
CA ASP A 148 37.13 -7.10 25.48
C ASP A 148 37.81 -8.34 24.85
N ASN A 149 37.23 -9.54 25.07
CA ASN A 149 37.75 -10.75 24.45
C ASN A 149 37.46 -10.74 22.94
N PRO A 150 38.48 -10.74 22.06
CA PRO A 150 38.28 -10.66 20.61
C PRO A 150 37.55 -11.87 20.03
N GLY A 151 37.65 -13.05 20.66
CA GLY A 151 36.94 -14.26 20.22
C GLY A 151 35.44 -14.25 20.56
N LYS A 152 35.02 -13.48 21.57
CA LYS A 152 33.61 -13.35 21.97
C LYS A 152 32.94 -12.11 21.38
N GLN A 153 33.73 -11.17 20.88
CA GLN A 153 33.28 -9.86 20.43
C GLN A 153 33.01 -9.88 18.92
N LEU A 154 31.77 -9.59 18.53
CA LEU A 154 31.42 -9.47 17.12
C LEU A 154 31.83 -8.11 16.51
N PHE A 155 31.75 -7.04 17.30
CA PHE A 155 31.95 -5.68 16.81
C PHE A 155 33.30 -5.09 17.25
N ALA A 156 34.10 -4.67 16.28
CA ALA A 156 35.39 -4.02 16.55
C ALA A 156 35.22 -2.60 17.14
N GLU A 157 34.31 -1.81 16.57
CA GLU A 157 34.11 -0.39 16.92
C GLU A 157 32.82 -0.18 17.73
N LYS A 158 32.80 0.87 18.56
CA LYS A 158 31.62 1.26 19.37
C LYS A 158 30.58 2.06 18.57
N LYS A 159 30.94 2.53 17.38
CA LYS A 159 30.05 3.23 16.46
C LYS A 159 30.30 2.69 15.05
N MET A 160 29.24 2.50 14.27
CA MET A 160 29.37 2.13 12.87
C MET A 160 28.16 2.62 12.06
N THR A 161 28.27 2.51 10.74
CA THR A 161 27.15 2.81 9.84
C THR A 161 26.20 1.62 9.74
N ARG A 162 24.94 1.88 9.35
CA ARG A 162 24.00 0.82 8.99
C ARG A 162 24.51 -0.11 7.89
N TYR A 163 25.29 0.42 6.95
CA TYR A 163 25.89 -0.39 5.89
C TYR A 163 26.85 -1.44 6.46
N GLN A 164 27.74 -1.03 7.37
CA GLN A 164 28.65 -1.96 8.06
C GLN A 164 27.89 -3.01 8.87
N LEU A 165 26.83 -2.60 9.57
CA LEU A 165 25.96 -3.54 10.28
C LEU A 165 25.28 -4.54 9.32
N GLY A 166 24.80 -4.07 8.17
CA GLY A 166 24.21 -4.91 7.13
C GLY A 166 25.20 -5.97 6.62
N ARG A 167 26.46 -5.59 6.41
CA ARG A 167 27.53 -6.54 6.05
C ARG A 167 27.77 -7.59 7.13
N ILE A 168 27.68 -7.23 8.41
CA ILE A 168 27.81 -8.18 9.51
C ILE A 168 26.63 -9.18 9.50
N PHE A 169 25.41 -8.72 9.23
CA PHE A 169 24.25 -9.62 9.10
C PHE A 169 24.37 -10.53 7.88
N GLU A 170 24.86 -10.04 6.74
CA GLU A 170 25.11 -10.86 5.55
C GLU A 170 26.08 -12.01 5.84
N LEU A 171 27.14 -11.77 6.63
CA LEU A 171 28.08 -12.82 7.05
C LEU A 171 27.44 -13.90 7.94
N ARG A 172 26.24 -13.64 8.47
CA ARG A 172 25.46 -14.54 9.31
C ARG A 172 24.31 -15.22 8.55
N CYS A 173 24.20 -14.94 7.25
CA CYS A 173 23.21 -15.53 6.36
C CYS A 173 23.87 -16.50 5.36
N TRP A 174 23.05 -17.31 4.69
CA TRP A 174 23.48 -18.08 3.53
C TRP A 174 23.83 -17.15 2.36
N GLU A 175 24.66 -17.61 1.43
CA GLU A 175 24.99 -16.84 0.23
C GLU A 175 23.75 -16.53 -0.61
N LYS A 176 23.66 -15.30 -1.13
CA LYS A 176 22.50 -14.85 -1.90
C LYS A 176 22.32 -15.61 -3.22
N ASP A 177 23.41 -16.02 -3.85
CA ASP A 177 23.42 -16.65 -5.18
C ASP A 177 23.30 -18.19 -5.11
N ARG A 178 22.92 -18.72 -3.93
CA ARG A 178 22.76 -20.15 -3.72
C ARG A 178 21.57 -20.70 -4.54
N PRO A 179 21.70 -21.86 -5.20
CA PRO A 179 20.60 -22.42 -5.99
C PRO A 179 19.30 -22.64 -5.21
N ASP A 180 19.40 -23.04 -3.94
CA ASP A 180 18.30 -23.35 -3.01
C ASP A 180 17.83 -22.13 -2.18
N ILE A 181 18.31 -20.91 -2.46
CA ILE A 181 18.00 -19.74 -1.61
C ILE A 181 16.51 -19.44 -1.54
N ASN A 182 15.78 -19.60 -2.65
CA ASN A 182 14.34 -19.32 -2.69
C ASN A 182 13.55 -20.29 -1.82
N GLU A 183 13.95 -21.56 -1.77
CA GLU A 183 13.33 -22.57 -0.91
C GLU A 183 13.57 -22.26 0.58
N ILE A 184 14.78 -21.80 0.92
CA ILE A 184 15.12 -21.36 2.28
C ILE A 184 14.27 -20.14 2.68
N LEU A 185 14.13 -19.15 1.78
CA LEU A 185 13.33 -17.95 2.04
C LEU A 185 11.85 -18.30 2.23
N GLU A 186 11.30 -19.20 1.39
CA GLU A 186 9.93 -19.69 1.53
C GLU A 186 9.71 -20.41 2.86
N TYR A 187 10.64 -21.27 3.28
CA TYR A 187 10.58 -21.94 4.59
C TYR A 187 10.60 -20.95 5.77
N LEU A 188 11.36 -19.86 5.66
CA LEU A 188 11.40 -18.78 6.66
C LEU A 188 10.17 -17.84 6.60
N GLY A 189 9.35 -17.96 5.55
CA GLY A 189 8.22 -17.08 5.26
C GLY A 189 8.63 -15.68 4.80
N LEU A 190 9.66 -15.59 3.94
CA LEU A 190 10.21 -14.35 3.40
C LEU A 190 10.05 -14.31 1.88
N ASP A 191 9.57 -13.18 1.35
CA ASP A 191 9.39 -13.00 -0.11
C ASP A 191 10.67 -12.54 -0.84
N GLU A 192 11.62 -11.95 -0.09
CA GLU A 192 12.86 -11.39 -0.64
C GLU A 192 14.07 -11.68 0.26
N TYR A 193 15.25 -11.80 -0.34
CA TYR A 193 16.50 -11.94 0.39
C TYR A 193 16.82 -10.65 1.15
N ASN A 194 16.56 -10.65 2.47
CA ASN A 194 16.82 -9.53 3.36
C ASN A 194 17.63 -10.03 4.58
N PRO A 195 18.93 -9.71 4.68
CA PRO A 195 19.80 -10.18 5.76
C PRO A 195 19.27 -9.89 7.16
N TYR A 196 18.63 -8.74 7.36
CA TYR A 196 18.07 -8.38 8.66
C TYR A 196 16.89 -9.29 9.05
N GLU A 197 15.96 -9.53 8.13
CA GLU A 197 14.81 -10.41 8.39
C GLU A 197 15.25 -11.88 8.56
N ILE A 198 16.24 -12.33 7.78
CA ILE A 198 16.84 -13.66 7.94
C ILE A 198 17.45 -13.80 9.33
N VAL A 199 18.34 -12.88 9.73
CA VAL A 199 18.97 -12.90 11.07
C VAL A 199 17.93 -12.82 12.19
N LYS A 200 16.83 -12.09 11.99
CA LYS A 200 15.74 -12.02 12.97
C LYS A 200 15.02 -13.36 13.14
N LYS A 201 14.92 -14.16 12.08
CA LYS A 201 14.30 -15.49 12.13
C LYS A 201 15.25 -16.57 12.63
N THR A 202 16.54 -16.46 12.33
CA THR A 202 17.56 -17.48 12.63
C THR A 202 18.43 -17.16 13.84
N HIS A 203 18.22 -15.99 14.46
CA HIS A 203 19.06 -15.39 15.49
C HIS A 203 20.53 -15.26 15.07
N GLY A 204 20.82 -15.29 13.76
CA GLY A 204 22.15 -15.18 13.17
C GLY A 204 23.16 -16.22 13.65
N VAL A 205 22.68 -17.39 14.07
CA VAL A 205 23.53 -18.50 14.55
C VAL A 205 24.42 -18.97 13.40
N SER A 206 25.71 -19.12 13.68
CA SER A 206 26.69 -19.68 12.75
C SER A 206 27.27 -20.97 13.31
N CYS A 207 27.60 -21.91 12.43
CA CYS A 207 28.37 -23.09 12.82
C CYS A 207 29.82 -22.75 13.24
N ASN A 208 30.32 -21.55 12.97
CA ASN A 208 31.72 -21.22 13.25
C ASN A 208 31.96 -20.76 14.69
N ASP A 209 30.93 -20.31 15.41
CA ASP A 209 31.07 -19.75 16.75
C ASP A 209 29.85 -20.03 17.64
N TYR A 210 29.81 -19.40 18.82
CA TYR A 210 28.69 -19.45 19.76
C TYR A 210 27.93 -18.12 19.83
N ILE A 211 28.08 -17.28 18.81
CA ILE A 211 27.49 -15.94 18.76
C ILE A 211 26.07 -16.04 18.20
N TRP A 212 25.14 -15.38 18.87
CA TRP A 212 23.76 -15.24 18.41
C TRP A 212 23.16 -13.91 18.86
N PHE A 213 22.10 -13.48 18.20
CA PHE A 213 21.42 -12.21 18.45
C PHE A 213 20.09 -12.44 19.16
N ARG A 214 19.79 -11.65 20.19
CA ARG A 214 18.50 -11.65 20.88
C ARG A 214 17.74 -10.36 20.60
N PHE A 215 16.49 -10.49 20.18
CA PHE A 215 15.62 -9.36 19.87
C PHE A 215 14.70 -9.00 21.06
N PRO A 216 14.19 -7.75 21.11
CA PRO A 216 13.38 -7.30 22.23
C PRO A 216 12.11 -8.14 22.41
N GLY A 217 11.84 -8.55 23.65
CA GLY A 217 10.66 -9.36 24.01
C GLY A 217 10.90 -10.87 24.03
N GLU A 218 12.04 -11.35 23.54
CA GLU A 218 12.38 -12.77 23.54
C GLU A 218 12.93 -13.24 24.90
N LYS A 219 12.54 -14.44 25.33
CA LYS A 219 12.99 -15.10 26.58
C LYS A 219 13.82 -16.37 26.31
N ILE A 220 14.32 -16.51 25.10
CA ILE A 220 15.11 -17.66 24.66
C ILE A 220 16.54 -17.59 25.20
N THR A 221 17.19 -18.74 25.27
CA THR A 221 18.56 -18.96 25.74
C THR A 221 19.39 -19.65 24.66
N SER A 222 20.70 -19.79 24.90
CA SER A 222 21.60 -20.45 23.94
C SER A 222 21.19 -21.87 23.59
N LYS A 223 20.51 -22.58 24.51
CA LYS A 223 19.98 -23.94 24.28
C LYS A 223 18.85 -24.00 23.25
N ASP A 224 18.13 -22.90 23.07
CA ASP A 224 16.97 -22.85 22.17
C ASP A 224 17.39 -22.58 20.71
N VAL A 225 18.57 -22.00 20.50
CA VAL A 225 19.01 -21.48 19.19
C VAL A 225 20.28 -22.16 18.67
N LEU A 226 21.20 -22.59 19.53
CA LEU A 226 22.43 -23.23 19.09
C LEU A 226 22.17 -24.69 18.73
N VAL A 227 22.57 -25.09 17.53
CA VAL A 227 22.34 -26.44 16.98
C VAL A 227 23.48 -27.40 17.36
N ARG A 228 24.00 -27.32 18.59
CA ARG A 228 25.18 -28.09 19.05
C ARG A 228 24.98 -28.75 20.40
#